data_AF-D4DEP0-F1
#
_entry.id   AF-D4DEP0-F1
#
_cell.length_a   1.000
_cell.length_b   1.000
_cell.length_c   1.000
_cell.angle_alpha   90.00
_cell.angle_beta   90.00
_cell.angle_gamma   90.00
#
_symmetry.space_group_name_H-M   'P 1'
#
loop_
_entity.id
_entity.type
_entity.pdbx_description
1 polymer ?
#
loop_
_entity_poly.entity_id
_entity_poly.type
_entity_poly.pdbx_seq_one_letter_code
_entity_poly.pdbx_strand_id
1 'polypeptide(L)'
;MVATAGLGLLFVFFMLFLIQRGLLLPDIIILGCFVLFVLWLTGLIGTAIELYGTEANVNSNCQNYVVNMPSKGPSINTLAWLTQITICNCWKTAFAFELVSTIFYIWMLIISFQVRGGFFLK
;
A
#
# COMPACT_ATOMS: atom_id res chain seq x y z
N MET A 1 3.86 7.88 -0.86
CA MET A 1 3.97 6.99 0.31
C MET A 1 3.82 7.75 1.62
N VAL A 2 4.76 8.59 2.07
CA VAL A 2 4.66 9.23 3.41
C VAL A 2 3.42 10.12 3.56
N ALA A 3 3.18 11.01 2.59
CA ALA A 3 2.02 11.90 2.64
C ALA A 3 0.69 11.14 2.51
N THR A 4 0.62 10.15 1.62
CA THR A 4 -0.58 9.32 1.40
C THR A 4 -0.89 8.42 2.60
N ALA A 5 0.14 7.85 3.24
CA ALA A 5 0.02 7.10 4.49
C ALA A 5 -0.41 7.99 5.65
N GLY A 6 0.15 9.20 5.76
CA GLY A 6 -0.27 10.18 6.77
C GLY A 6 -1.74 10.57 6.63
N LEU A 7 -2.17 10.85 5.40
CA LEU A 7 -3.58 11.15 5.11
C LEU A 7 -4.50 9.95 5.40
N GLY A 8 -4.06 8.73 5.07
CA GLY A 8 -4.77 7.50 5.38
C GLY A 8 -4.95 7.28 6.89
N LEU A 9 -3.90 7.50 7.68
CA LEU A 9 -3.98 7.43 9.15
C LEU A 9 -4.92 8.50 9.70
N LEU A 10 -4.82 9.74 9.22
CA LEU A 10 -5.74 10.82 9.61
C LEU A 10 -7.20 10.45 9.32
N PHE A 11 -7.45 9.85 8.16
CA PHE A 11 -8.79 9.39 7.77
C PHE A 11 -9.31 8.28 8.71
N VAL A 12 -8.47 7.34 9.12
CA VAL A 12 -8.84 6.31 10.11
C VAL A 12 -9.21 6.95 11.45
N PHE A 13 -8.41 7.89 11.96
CA PHE A 13 -8.75 8.60 13.20
C PHE A 13 -10.05 9.41 13.07
N PHE A 14 -10.26 10.05 11.93
CA PHE A 14 -11.50 10.76 11.64
C PHE A 14 -12.72 9.83 11.64
N MET A 15 -12.60 8.61 11.06
CA MET A 15 -13.67 7.62 11.13
C MET A 15 -13.94 7.14 12.56
N LEU A 16 -12.90 6.85 13.35
CA LEU A 16 -13.06 6.46 14.75
C LEU A 16 -13.78 7.56 15.56
N PHE A 17 -13.46 8.82 15.30
CA PHE A 17 -14.15 9.96 15.90
C PHE A 17 -15.63 10.03 15.51
N LEU A 18 -15.98 9.79 14.24
CA LEU A 18 -17.37 9.76 13.78
C LEU A 18 -18.17 8.60 14.42
N ILE A 19 -17.54 7.43 14.58
CA ILE A 19 -18.15 6.27 15.23
C ILE A 19 -18.51 6.59 16.69
N GLN A 20 -17.64 7.29 17.43
CA GLN A 20 -17.93 7.73 18.80
C GLN A 20 -19.16 8.66 18.89
N ARG A 21 -19.47 9.41 17.81
CA ARG A 21 -20.62 10.30 17.73
C ARG A 21 -21.88 9.61 17.20
N GLY A 22 -21.80 8.34 16.77
CA GLY A 22 -22.90 7.62 16.14
C GLY A 22 -23.32 8.18 14.77
N LEU A 23 -22.49 9.05 14.17
CA LEU A 23 -22.78 9.73 12.91
C LEU A 23 -21.90 9.13 11.81
N LEU A 24 -22.31 7.99 11.24
CA LEU A 24 -21.69 7.48 10.02
C LEU A 24 -22.32 8.16 8.81
N LEU A 25 -21.86 9.38 8.50
CA LEU A 25 -22.28 10.11 7.30
C LEU A 25 -21.70 9.40 6.06
N PRO A 26 -22.52 8.64 5.29
CA PRO A 26 -22.00 7.78 4.23
C PRO A 26 -21.33 8.58 3.12
N ASP A 27 -21.84 9.79 2.84
CA ASP A 27 -21.33 10.62 1.74
C ASP A 27 -19.89 11.10 1.96
N ILE A 28 -19.50 11.43 3.20
CA ILE A 28 -18.13 11.86 3.53
C ILE A 28 -17.17 10.66 3.41
N ILE A 29 -17.59 9.49 3.89
CA ILE A 29 -16.77 8.27 3.83
C ILE A 29 -16.53 7.87 2.37
N ILE A 30 -17.56 7.92 1.51
CA ILE A 30 -17.44 7.63 0.08
C ILE A 30 -16.41 8.56 -0.57
N LEU A 31 -16.50 9.88 -0.33
CA LEU A 31 -15.57 10.85 -0.90
C LEU A 31 -14.13 10.61 -0.41
N GLY A 32 -13.94 10.40 0.89
CA GLY A 32 -12.62 10.13 1.48
C GLY A 32 -11.99 8.85 0.95
N CYS A 33 -12.76 7.76 0.87
CA CYS A 33 -12.30 6.49 0.30
C CYS A 33 -11.96 6.62 -1.18
N PHE A 34 -12.72 7.39 -1.96
CA PHE A 34 -12.42 7.60 -3.38
C PHE A 34 -11.10 8.35 -3.60
N VAL A 35 -10.87 9.44 -2.86
CA VAL A 35 -9.62 10.21 -2.96
C VAL A 35 -8.43 9.35 -2.53
N LEU A 36 -8.53 8.66 -1.40
CA LEU A 36 -7.47 7.77 -0.94
C LEU A 36 -7.22 6.65 -1.95
N PHE A 37 -8.27 6.02 -2.47
CA PHE A 37 -8.16 4.99 -3.50
C PHE A 37 -7.31 5.44 -4.69
N VAL A 38 -7.59 6.62 -5.27
CA VAL A 38 -6.83 7.14 -6.42
C VAL A 38 -5.36 7.38 -6.06
N LEU A 39 -5.08 7.93 -4.87
CA LEU A 39 -3.73 8.20 -4.40
C LEU A 39 -2.91 6.90 -4.21
N TRP A 40 -3.50 5.89 -3.58
CA TRP A 40 -2.88 4.58 -3.39
C TRP A 40 -2.76 3.80 -4.72
N LEU A 41 -3.73 3.94 -5.63
CA LEU A 41 -3.66 3.30 -6.95
C LEU A 41 -2.51 3.88 -7.78
N THR A 42 -2.30 5.20 -7.72
CA THR A 42 -1.19 5.85 -8.39
C THR A 42 0.16 5.37 -7.84
N GLY A 43 0.27 5.23 -6.51
CA GLY A 43 1.45 4.66 -5.85
C GLY A 43 1.71 3.21 -6.24
N LEU A 44 0.66 2.39 -6.30
CA LEU A 44 0.72 1.01 -6.77
C LEU A 44 1.26 0.92 -8.21
N ILE A 45 0.70 1.70 -9.14
CA ILE A 45 1.13 1.68 -10.54
C ILE A 45 2.60 2.09 -10.66
N GLY A 46 3.01 3.17 -9.99
CA GLY A 46 4.40 3.62 -10.00
C GLY A 46 5.36 2.55 -9.46
N THR A 47 5.06 1.98 -8.29
CA THR A 47 5.89 0.91 -7.70
C THR A 47 5.89 -0.37 -8.53
N ALA A 48 4.79 -0.71 -9.20
CA ALA A 48 4.72 -1.85 -10.11
C ALA A 48 5.66 -1.69 -11.32
N ILE A 49 5.69 -0.49 -11.91
CA ILE A 49 6.56 -0.18 -13.04
C ILE A 49 8.03 -0.25 -12.63
N GLU A 50 8.42 0.29 -11.47
CA GLU A 50 9.81 0.22 -10.99
C GLU A 50 10.23 -1.19 -10.55
N LEU A 51 9.28 -2.01 -10.07
CA LEU A 51 9.59 -3.36 -9.59
C LEU A 51 9.67 -4.38 -10.73
N TYR A 52 8.77 -4.27 -11.71
CA TYR A 52 8.55 -5.25 -12.78
C TYR A 52 8.75 -4.69 -14.21
N GLY A 53 9.18 -3.44 -14.35
CA GLY A 53 9.38 -2.79 -15.65
C GLY A 53 10.51 -3.40 -16.48
N THR A 54 10.62 -2.96 -17.73
CA THR A 54 11.66 -3.42 -18.68
C THR A 54 12.98 -2.69 -18.50
N GLU A 55 12.95 -1.37 -18.32
CA GLU A 55 14.13 -0.51 -18.19
C GLU A 55 14.63 -0.41 -16.75
N ALA A 56 13.71 -0.32 -15.78
CA ALA A 56 13.99 -0.28 -14.35
C ALA A 56 13.38 -1.53 -13.69
N ASN A 57 14.15 -2.62 -13.64
CA ASN A 57 13.67 -3.89 -13.11
C ASN A 57 14.38 -4.25 -11.81
N VAL A 58 13.88 -3.71 -10.69
CA VAL A 58 14.43 -4.02 -9.36
C VAL A 58 14.36 -5.53 -9.09
N ASN A 59 13.28 -6.21 -9.51
CA ASN A 59 13.13 -7.65 -9.26
C ASN A 59 14.26 -8.48 -9.93
N SER A 60 14.66 -8.15 -11.16
CA SER A 60 15.74 -8.84 -11.86
C SER A 60 17.09 -8.67 -11.16
N ASN A 61 17.39 -7.47 -10.67
CA ASN A 61 18.58 -7.18 -9.88
C ASN A 61 18.57 -7.97 -8.58
N CYS A 62 17.42 -8.07 -7.91
CA CYS A 62 17.26 -8.89 -6.72
C CYS A 62 17.53 -10.38 -7.00
N GLN A 63 17.05 -10.92 -8.11
CA GLN A 63 17.37 -12.31 -8.49
C GLN A 63 18.87 -12.49 -8.72
N ASN A 64 19.50 -11.60 -9.48
CA ASN A 64 20.91 -11.72 -9.86
C ASN A 64 21.87 -11.54 -8.68
N TYR A 65 21.67 -10.51 -7.84
CA TYR A 65 22.64 -10.13 -6.81
C TYR A 65 22.32 -10.66 -5.41
N VAL A 66 21.06 -11.06 -5.14
CA VAL A 66 20.67 -11.59 -3.83
C VAL A 66 20.45 -13.10 -3.88
N VAL A 67 19.62 -13.58 -4.82
CA VAL A 67 19.25 -15.00 -4.90
C VAL A 67 20.38 -15.84 -5.50
N ASN A 68 20.99 -15.37 -6.60
CA ASN A 68 22.02 -16.10 -7.32
C ASN A 68 23.45 -15.91 -6.77
N MET A 69 23.68 -14.92 -5.90
CA MET A 69 25.00 -14.63 -5.31
C MET A 69 24.95 -14.50 -3.78
N PRO A 70 24.61 -15.58 -3.03
CA PRO A 70 24.58 -15.53 -1.58
C PRO A 70 25.98 -15.35 -0.98
N SER A 71 26.13 -14.39 -0.07
CA SER A 71 27.36 -14.18 0.71
C SER A 71 27.15 -14.53 2.19
N LYS A 72 28.15 -15.13 2.83
CA LYS A 72 28.12 -15.53 4.25
C LYS A 72 29.44 -15.19 4.95
N GLY A 73 29.38 -14.93 6.24
CA GLY A 73 30.55 -14.65 7.09
C GLY A 73 30.76 -13.16 7.43
N PRO A 74 31.72 -12.82 8.31
CA PRO A 74 31.98 -11.44 8.72
C PRO A 74 32.89 -10.74 7.69
N SER A 75 32.34 -10.41 6.52
CA SER A 75 33.06 -9.71 5.45
C SER A 75 32.28 -8.50 4.93
N ILE A 76 32.98 -7.52 4.34
CA ILE A 76 32.35 -6.35 3.69
C ILE A 76 31.41 -6.80 2.56
N ASN A 77 31.75 -7.87 1.84
CA ASN A 77 30.90 -8.44 0.80
C ASN A 77 29.58 -8.97 1.36
N THR A 78 29.60 -9.54 2.56
CA THR A 78 28.39 -9.99 3.25
C THR A 78 27.55 -8.81 3.75
N LEU A 79 28.18 -7.73 4.21
CA LEU A 79 27.46 -6.49 4.54
C LEU A 79 26.75 -5.92 3.30
N ALA A 80 27.46 -5.85 2.16
CA ALA A 80 26.86 -5.40 0.90
C ALA A 80 25.67 -6.28 0.51
N TRP A 81 25.81 -7.61 0.54
CA TRP A 81 24.70 -8.53 0.27
C TRP A 81 23.52 -8.34 1.23
N LEU A 82 23.77 -8.14 2.54
CA LEU A 82 22.73 -7.86 3.55
C LEU A 82 22.00 -6.53 3.29
N THR A 83 22.70 -5.51 2.79
CA THR A 83 22.03 -4.27 2.37
C THR A 83 21.16 -4.48 1.14
N GLN A 84 21.63 -5.25 0.15
CA GLN A 84 20.86 -5.54 -1.07
C GLN A 84 19.60 -6.35 -0.80
N ILE A 85 19.67 -7.40 0.05
CA ILE A 85 18.49 -8.18 0.42
C ILE A 85 17.45 -7.32 1.17
N THR A 86 17.90 -6.41 2.03
CA THR A 86 17.03 -5.45 2.72
C THR A 86 16.30 -4.56 1.72
N ILE A 87 17.02 -3.98 0.76
CA ILE A 87 16.44 -3.13 -0.29
C ILE A 87 15.38 -3.91 -1.10
N CYS A 88 15.71 -5.12 -1.54
CA CYS A 88 14.79 -5.98 -2.28
C CYS A 88 13.50 -6.29 -1.50
N ASN A 89 13.62 -6.55 -0.20
CA ASN A 89 12.46 -6.78 0.66
C ASN A 89 11.65 -5.50 0.85
N CYS A 90 12.28 -4.34 1.04
CA CYS A 90 11.60 -3.05 1.16
C CYS A 90 10.75 -2.74 -0.07
N TRP A 91 11.25 -2.98 -1.28
CA TRP A 91 10.48 -2.78 -2.52
C TRP A 91 9.26 -3.71 -2.62
N LYS A 92 9.43 -4.99 -2.28
CA LYS A 92 8.32 -5.95 -2.25
C LYS A 92 7.28 -5.59 -1.21
N THR A 93 7.71 -5.17 -0.02
CA THR A 93 6.82 -4.72 1.06
C THR A 93 6.08 -3.44 0.65
N ALA A 94 6.76 -2.49 0.02
CA ALA A 94 6.15 -1.27 -0.51
C ALA A 94 5.04 -1.58 -1.51
N PHE A 95 5.32 -2.45 -2.49
CA PHE A 95 4.32 -2.91 -3.46
C PHE A 95 3.13 -3.62 -2.80
N ALA A 96 3.40 -4.55 -1.87
CA ALA A 96 2.35 -5.28 -1.17
C ALA A 96 1.46 -4.35 -0.35
N PHE A 97 2.02 -3.33 0.31
CA PHE A 97 1.26 -2.39 1.10
C PHE A 97 0.33 -1.54 0.23
N GLU A 98 0.82 -1.03 -0.90
CA GLU A 98 0.01 -0.30 -1.87
C GLU A 98 -1.14 -1.18 -2.42
N LEU A 99 -0.88 -2.47 -2.67
CA LEU A 99 -1.89 -3.42 -3.15
C LEU A 99 -2.99 -3.68 -2.11
N VAL A 100 -2.61 -3.93 -0.87
CA VAL A 100 -3.59 -4.20 0.19
C VAL A 100 -4.42 -2.95 0.46
N SER A 101 -3.80 -1.77 0.54
CA SER A 101 -4.50 -0.52 0.77
C SER A 101 -5.48 -0.17 -0.35
N THR A 102 -5.09 -0.32 -1.62
CA THR A 102 -5.98 -0.07 -2.76
C THR A 102 -7.23 -0.95 -2.72
N ILE A 103 -7.06 -2.26 -2.49
CA ILE A 103 -8.17 -3.21 -2.38
C ILE A 103 -9.08 -2.84 -1.18
N PHE A 104 -8.48 -2.47 -0.05
CA PHE A 104 -9.23 -2.09 1.15
C PHE A 104 -10.10 -0.86 0.91
N TYR A 105 -9.58 0.18 0.24
CA TYR A 105 -10.37 1.39 -0.06
C TYR A 105 -11.49 1.12 -1.09
N ILE A 106 -11.26 0.26 -2.08
CA ILE A 106 -12.34 -0.20 -2.98
C ILE A 106 -13.44 -0.88 -2.17
N TRP A 107 -13.07 -1.81 -1.29
CA TRP A 107 -14.04 -2.56 -0.49
C TRP A 107 -14.85 -1.64 0.44
N MET A 108 -14.18 -0.71 1.12
CA MET A 108 -14.83 0.31 1.95
C MET A 108 -15.81 1.18 1.15
N LEU A 109 -15.48 1.51 -0.09
CA LEU A 109 -16.33 2.27 -0.99
C LEU A 109 -17.58 1.47 -1.39
N ILE A 110 -17.44 0.16 -1.65
CA ILE A 110 -18.57 -0.74 -1.90
C ILE A 110 -19.51 -0.80 -0.68
N ILE A 111 -18.98 -1.05 0.52
CA ILE A 111 -19.78 -1.10 1.75
C ILE A 111 -20.51 0.23 1.96
N SER A 112 -19.82 1.36 1.77
CA SER A 112 -20.42 2.68 1.97
C SER A 112 -21.59 2.94 1.02
N PHE A 113 -21.50 2.46 -0.23
CA PHE A 113 -22.64 2.51 -1.16
C PHE A 113 -23.79 1.59 -0.76
N GLN A 114 -23.50 0.38 -0.25
CA GLN A 114 -24.53 -0.54 0.23
C GLN A 114 -25.31 0.06 1.42
N VAL A 115 -24.61 0.72 2.33
CA VAL A 115 -25.23 1.42 3.47
C VAL A 115 -26.10 2.59 2.98
N ARG A 116 -25.60 3.41 2.04
CA ARG A 116 -26.38 4.51 1.46
C ARG A 116 -27.63 4.03 0.72
N GLY A 117 -27.53 2.91 0.00
CA GLY A 117 -28.64 2.29 -0.72
C GLY A 117 -29.68 1.58 0.16
N GLY A 118 -29.50 1.57 1.48
CA GLY A 118 -30.42 0.93 2.42
C GLY A 118 -30.41 -0.60 2.38
N PHE A 119 -29.39 -1.22 1.78
CA PHE A 119 -29.32 -2.68 1.63
C PHE A 119 -29.24 -3.43 2.97
N PHE A 120 -28.77 -2.78 4.03
CA PHE A 120 -28.65 -3.35 5.38
C PHE A 120 -29.93 -3.21 6.25
N LEU A 121 -30.97 -2.53 5.75
CA LEU A 121 -32.23 -2.26 6.47
C LEU A 121 -33.45 -2.95 5.82
N LYS A 122 -33.23 -3.83 4.85
CA LYS A 122 -34.21 -4.80 4.33
C LYS A 122 -33.81 -6.20 4.79
#